data_AF-A0A1F9TWT2-F1
#
_entry.id   AF-A0A1F9TWT2-F1
#
_cell.length_a   1.000
_cell.length_b   1.000
_cell.length_c   1.000
_cell.angle_alpha   90.00
_cell.angle_beta   90.00
_cell.angle_gamma   90.00
#
_symmetry.space_group_name_H-M   'P 1'
#
loop_
_entity.id
_entity.type
_entity.pdbx_description
1 polymer ?
#
loop_
_entity_poly.entity_id
_entity_poly.type
_entity_poly.pdbx_seq_one_letter_code
_entity_poly.pdbx_strand_id
1 'polypeptide(L)' 'MTMVQLIERRVRELDRSGLAAFRNWFRKYDSELWDEQINKDIRSGKLEKFAKHALAAHKRGKTKEL' A
#
# COMPACT_ATOMS: atom_id res chain seq x y z
N MET A 1 -22.89 -16.39 -6.10
CA MET A 1 -21.62 -16.00 -6.75
C MET A 1 -21.38 -14.52 -6.47
N THR A 2 -20.23 -14.16 -5.91
CA THR A 2 -19.90 -12.75 -5.59
C THR A 2 -19.17 -12.08 -6.75
N MET A 3 -19.11 -10.75 -6.74
CA MET A 3 -18.34 -10.00 -7.75
C MET A 3 -16.84 -10.37 -7.71
N VAL A 4 -16.29 -10.60 -6.50
CA VAL A 4 -14.90 -11.02 -6.32
C VAL A 4 -14.64 -12.37 -6.99
N GLN A 5 -15.52 -13.35 -6.77
CA GLN A 5 -15.41 -14.67 -7.41
C GLN A 5 -15.47 -14.59 -8.94
N LEU A 6 -16.25 -13.67 -9.50
CA LEU A 6 -16.30 -13.43 -10.94
C LEU A 6 -14.96 -12.89 -11.46
N ILE A 7 -14.39 -11.90 -10.78
CA ILE A 7 -13.09 -11.31 -11.14
C ILE A 7 -11.99 -12.38 -11.07
N GLU A 8 -11.95 -13.19 -10.00
CA GLU A 8 -10.98 -14.28 -9.87
C GLU A 8 -11.05 -15.25 -11.04
N ARG A 9 -12.26 -15.65 -11.47
CA ARG A 9 -12.43 -16.51 -12.63
C ARG A 9 -11.91 -15.85 -13.90
N ARG A 10 -12.24 -14.58 -14.14
CA ARG A 10 -11.76 -13.85 -15.33
C ARG A 10 -10.24 -13.70 -15.35
N VAL A 11 -9.62 -13.47 -14.19
CA VAL A 11 -8.16 -13.39 -14.08
C VAL A 11 -7.50 -14.74 -14.38
N ARG A 12 -8.13 -15.86 -14.00
CA ARG A 12 -7.64 -17.21 -14.35
C ARG A 12 -7.75 -17.53 -15.86
N GLU A 13 -8.67 -16.88 -16.56
CA GLU A 13 -8.86 -17.03 -18.01
C GLU A 13 -7.86 -16.19 -18.82
N LEU A 14 -7.07 -15.31 -18.20
CA LEU A 14 -6.06 -14.50 -18.88
C LEU A 14 -4.87 -15.34 -19.36
N ASP A 15 -4.35 -14.99 -20.53
CA ASP A 15 -3.06 -15.48 -21.00
C ASP A 15 -1.90 -14.86 -20.22
N ARG A 16 -0.66 -15.30 -20.49
CA ARG A 16 0.52 -14.83 -19.75
C ARG A 16 0.72 -13.31 -19.86
N SER A 17 0.49 -12.74 -21.05
CA SER A 17 0.58 -11.30 -21.31
C SER A 17 -0.50 -10.52 -20.58
N GLY A 18 -1.75 -10.95 -20.66
CA GLY A 18 -2.88 -10.32 -19.97
C GLY A 18 -2.71 -10.38 -18.46
N LEU A 19 -2.21 -11.49 -17.92
CA LEU A 19 -1.92 -11.63 -16.50
C LEU A 19 -0.78 -10.70 -16.05
N ALA A 20 0.25 -10.51 -16.87
CA ALA A 20 1.33 -9.57 -16.58
C ALA A 20 0.84 -8.11 -16.60
N ALA A 21 0.05 -7.74 -17.60
CA ALA A 21 -0.58 -6.42 -17.69
C ALA A 21 -1.50 -6.14 -16.49
N PHE A 22 -2.34 -7.11 -16.12
CA PHE A 22 -3.20 -7.02 -14.95
C PHE A 22 -2.40 -6.81 -13.66
N ARG A 23 -1.31 -7.57 -13.47
CA ARG A 23 -0.44 -7.43 -12.28
C ARG A 23 0.20 -6.04 -12.19
N ASN A 24 0.68 -5.51 -13.31
CA ASN A 24 1.28 -4.17 -13.35
C ASN A 24 0.26 -3.08 -13.02
N TRP A 25 -0.93 -3.16 -13.60
CA TRP A 25 -2.01 -2.23 -13.31
C TRP A 25 -2.47 -2.32 -11.85
N PHE A 26 -2.74 -3.52 -11.36
CA PHE A 26 -3.26 -3.73 -10.00
C PHE A 26 -2.28 -3.25 -8.94
N ARG A 27 -0.97 -3.46 -9.12
CA ARG A 27 0.06 -2.92 -8.21
C ARG A 27 0.01 -1.40 -8.12
N LYS A 28 -0.19 -0.72 -9.25
CA LYS A 28 -0.30 0.74 -9.27
C LYS A 28 -1.56 1.20 -8.54
N TYR A 29 -2.70 0.60 -8.87
CA TYR A 29 -3.98 0.90 -8.23
C TYR A 29 -3.94 0.68 -6.71
N ASP A 30 -3.39 -0.45 -6.25
CA ASP A 30 -3.25 -0.76 -4.83
C ASP A 30 -2.30 0.22 -4.12
N SER A 31 -1.22 0.63 -4.79
CA SER A 31 -0.31 1.66 -4.27
C SER A 31 -1.01 3.01 -4.13
N GLU A 32 -1.83 3.43 -5.10
CA GLU A 32 -2.60 4.68 -5.03
C GLU A 32 -3.60 4.67 -3.87
N LEU A 33 -4.31 3.54 -3.66
CA LEU A 33 -5.21 3.38 -2.51
C LEU A 33 -4.45 3.42 -1.18
N TRP A 34 -3.25 2.84 -1.14
CA TRP A 34 -2.41 2.87 0.04
C TRP A 34 -1.94 4.29 0.37
N ASP A 35 -1.52 5.06 -0.64
CA ASP A 35 -1.15 6.47 -0.50
C ASP A 35 -2.33 7.30 0.02
N GLU A 36 -3.54 7.09 -0.50
CA GLU A 36 -4.75 7.74 0.02
C GLU A 36 -5.01 7.40 1.48
N GLN A 37 -4.87 6.13 1.88
CA GLN A 37 -5.06 5.70 3.25
C GLN A 37 -4.01 6.32 4.18
N ILE A 38 -2.75 6.35 3.78
CA ILE A 38 -1.67 7.01 4.53
C ILE A 38 -2.01 8.49 4.73
N ASN A 39 -2.43 9.19 3.68
CA ASN A 39 -2.80 10.59 3.77
C ASN A 39 -3.97 10.83 4.74
N LYS A 40 -4.97 9.95 4.75
CA LYS A 40 -6.07 9.99 5.74
C LYS A 40 -5.58 9.71 7.16
N ASP A 41 -4.67 8.75 7.34
CA ASP A 41 -4.08 8.41 8.64
C ASP A 41 -3.18 9.52 9.18
N ILE A 42 -2.48 10.27 8.30
CA ILE A 42 -1.73 11.48 8.65
C ILE A 42 -2.70 12.56 9.13
N ARG A 43 -3.76 12.86 8.35
CA ARG A 43 -4.74 13.91 8.70
C ARG A 43 -5.51 13.62 9.98
N SER A 44 -5.74 12.34 10.29
CA SER A 44 -6.40 11.94 11.55
C SER A 44 -5.45 11.92 12.75
N GLY A 45 -4.16 12.22 12.57
CA GLY A 45 -3.16 12.22 13.64
C GLY A 45 -2.75 10.81 14.10
N LYS A 46 -3.26 9.75 13.47
CA LYS A 46 -3.00 8.35 13.83
C LYS A 46 -1.50 8.01 13.76
N LEU A 47 -0.77 8.66 12.86
CA LEU A 47 0.68 8.45 12.70
C LEU A 47 1.55 9.33 13.60
N GLU A 48 0.98 10.30 14.34
CA GLU A 48 1.76 11.21 15.17
C GLU A 48 2.57 10.50 16.25
N LYS A 49 1.99 9.47 16.88
CA LYS A 49 2.67 8.70 17.93
C LYS A 49 3.95 8.05 17.39
N PHE A 50 3.88 7.49 16.18
CA PHE A 50 5.04 6.87 15.53
C PHE A 50 6.07 7.92 15.14
N ALA A 51 5.66 9.07 14.61
CA ALA A 51 6.55 10.18 14.30
C ALA A 51 7.30 10.68 15.54
N LYS A 52 6.58 10.93 16.65
CA LYS A 52 7.18 11.35 17.94
C LYS A 52 8.18 10.32 18.46
N HIS A 53 7.85 9.03 18.37
CA HIS A 53 8.75 7.96 18.81
C HIS A 53 10.02 7.86 17.94
N ALA A 54 9.88 7.96 16.62
CA ALA A 54 11.01 7.94 15.69
C ALA A 54 11.96 9.13 15.94
N LEU A 55 11.42 10.33 16.11
CA LEU A 55 12.21 11.52 16.45
C LEU A 55 12.93 11.37 17.79
N ALA A 56 12.27 10.82 18.81
CA ALA A 56 12.90 10.57 20.10
C ALA A 56 14.02 9.50 20.01
N ALA A 57 13.85 8.48 19.17
CA ALA A 57 14.89 7.48 18.92
C ALA A 57 16.10 8.08 18.22
N HIS A 58 15.88 8.92 17.20
CA HIS A 58 16.95 9.60 16.48
C HIS A 58 17.74 10.56 17.38
N LYS A 59 17.05 11.38 18.18
CA LYS A 59 17.69 12.25 19.18
C LYS A 59 18.53 11.50 20.22
N ARG A 60 18.24 10.23 20.47
CA ARG A 60 19.02 9.35 21.35
C ARG A 60 20.16 8.60 20.64
N GLY A 61 20.47 8.96 19.39
CA GLY A 61 21.51 8.30 18.58
C GLY A 61 21.19 6.85 18.21
N LYS A 62 19.91 6.42 18.29
CA LYS A 62 19.51 5.05 17.94
C LYS A 62 19.28 4.83 16.45
N THR A 63 19.39 5.89 15.64
CA THR A 63 19.31 5.82 14.18
C THR A 63 20.41 6.69 13.57
N LYS A 64 20.82 6.36 12.35
CA LYS A 64 21.79 7.11 11.54
C LYS A 64 21.13 7.61 10.26
N GLU A 65 21.69 8.66 9.68
CA GLU A 65 21.31 9.09 8.32
C GLU A 65 21.62 7.96 7.31
N LEU A 66 20.87 7.95 6.21
CA LEU A 66 20.97 6.95 5.16
C LEU A 66 22.26 7.13 4.35
#